data_AF-A0A7T7U269-F1
#
_entry.id   AF-A0A7T7U269-F1
#
_cell.length_a   1.000
_cell.length_b   1.000
_cell.length_c   1.000
_cell.angle_alpha   90.00
_cell.angle_beta   90.00
_cell.angle_gamma   90.00
#
_symmetry.space_group_name_H-M   'P 1'
#
loop_
_entity.id
_entity.type
_entity.pdbx_description
1 polymer ?
#
loop_
_entity_poly.entity_id
_entity_poly.type
_entity_poly.pdbx_seq_one_letter_code
_entity_poly.pdbx_strand_id
1 'polypeptide(L)'
;MDIQKIKELALANGFKLKEQASGNMDLNAYVYDFANAIEQAAKAQAVPEGFVLVKTFDIAKLAIAVSRVDLMTYSEARPDSEKLAWQDVANKLEAMIEAQEPAND
;
A
#
# COMPACT_ATOMS: atom_id res chain seq x y z
N MET A 1 -1.84 -11.95 1.07
CA MET A 1 -2.78 -12.30 2.14
C MET A 1 -2.03 -13.21 3.11
N ASP A 2 -2.35 -13.19 4.39
CA ASP A 2 -1.68 -14.09 5.35
C ASP A 2 -2.02 -15.57 5.06
N ILE A 3 -1.02 -16.46 5.15
CA ILE A 3 -1.16 -17.89 4.81
C ILE A 3 -2.17 -18.59 5.72
N GLN A 4 -2.19 -18.27 7.02
CA GLN A 4 -3.19 -18.83 7.94
C GLN A 4 -4.58 -18.36 7.56
N LYS A 5 -4.72 -17.08 7.19
CA LYS A 5 -6.02 -16.55 6.76
C LYS A 5 -6.54 -17.22 5.49
N ILE A 6 -5.68 -17.48 4.52
CA ILE A 6 -6.04 -18.24 3.30
C ILE A 6 -6.51 -19.64 3.71
N LYS A 7 -5.81 -20.30 4.63
CA LYS A 7 -6.13 -21.65 5.08
C LYS A 7 -7.49 -21.74 5.76
N GLU A 8 -7.77 -20.84 6.70
CA GLU A 8 -9.07 -20.73 7.38
C GLU A 8 -10.22 -20.55 6.39
N LEU A 9 -10.08 -19.61 5.44
CA LEU A 9 -11.11 -19.32 4.45
C LEU A 9 -11.37 -20.50 3.52
N ALA A 10 -10.31 -21.16 3.04
CA ALA A 10 -10.45 -22.31 2.17
C ALA A 10 -11.18 -23.46 2.89
N LEU A 11 -10.82 -23.76 4.15
CA LEU A 11 -11.49 -24.80 4.94
C LEU A 11 -12.96 -24.47 5.21
N ALA A 12 -13.26 -23.21 5.56
CA ALA A 12 -14.63 -22.74 5.75
C ALA A 12 -15.49 -22.88 4.47
N ASN A 13 -14.86 -22.87 3.29
CA ASN A 13 -15.50 -23.02 1.98
C ASN A 13 -15.34 -24.43 1.38
N GLY A 14 -15.06 -25.43 2.22
CA GLY A 14 -15.13 -26.84 1.83
C GLY A 14 -13.87 -27.41 1.13
N PHE A 15 -12.77 -26.65 1.05
CA PHE A 15 -11.49 -27.22 0.66
C PHE A 15 -11.02 -28.19 1.74
N LYS A 16 -10.27 -29.21 1.32
CA LYS A 16 -9.76 -30.26 2.22
C LYS A 16 -8.24 -30.24 2.23
N LEU A 17 -7.68 -30.49 3.41
CA LEU A 17 -6.25 -30.73 3.54
C LEU A 17 -5.88 -32.05 2.85
N LYS A 18 -4.67 -32.09 2.31
CA LYS A 18 -4.03 -33.27 1.73
C LYS A 18 -2.64 -33.43 2.32
N GLU A 19 -2.18 -34.66 2.39
CA GLU A 19 -0.82 -34.97 2.79
C GLU A 19 0.15 -34.41 1.75
N GLN A 20 1.13 -33.63 2.22
CA GLN A 20 2.21 -33.08 1.40
C GLN A 20 3.37 -34.08 1.32
N ALA A 21 4.34 -33.84 0.44
CA ALA A 21 5.55 -34.69 0.33
C ALA A 21 6.35 -34.80 1.64
N SER A 22 6.19 -33.83 2.56
CA SER A 22 6.78 -33.84 3.90
C SER A 22 5.99 -34.67 4.93
N GLY A 23 4.85 -35.27 4.55
CA GLY A 23 3.95 -36.00 5.46
C GLY A 23 2.99 -35.11 6.27
N ASN A 24 3.09 -33.79 6.16
CA ASN A 24 2.21 -32.86 6.85
C ASN A 24 0.89 -32.65 6.09
N MET A 25 -0.20 -32.41 6.79
CA MET A 25 -1.51 -32.09 6.20
C MET A 25 -1.62 -30.60 5.89
N ASP A 26 -1.77 -30.27 4.62
CA ASP A 26 -1.95 -28.89 4.18
C ASP A 26 -2.87 -28.75 2.97
N LEU A 27 -3.28 -27.53 2.64
CA LEU A 27 -3.91 -27.25 1.36
C LEU A 27 -2.93 -27.54 0.21
N ASN A 28 -3.49 -27.77 -0.97
CA ASN A 28 -2.67 -27.85 -2.16
C ASN A 28 -2.00 -26.50 -2.42
N ALA A 29 -0.72 -26.50 -2.83
CA ALA A 29 0.06 -25.27 -3.06
C ALA A 29 -0.66 -24.26 -3.97
N TYR A 30 -1.31 -24.74 -5.03
CA TYR A 30 -2.05 -23.90 -5.98
C TYR A 30 -3.18 -23.09 -5.33
N VAL A 31 -3.69 -23.48 -4.16
CA VAL A 31 -4.76 -22.73 -3.46
C VAL A 31 -4.20 -21.42 -2.93
N TYR A 32 -2.96 -21.42 -2.43
CA TYR A 32 -2.27 -20.21 -1.96
C TYR A 32 -1.92 -19.29 -3.13
N ASP A 33 -1.44 -19.87 -4.23
CA ASP A 33 -1.13 -19.12 -5.45
C ASP A 33 -2.39 -18.46 -6.02
N PHE A 34 -3.50 -19.21 -6.08
CA PHE A 34 -4.79 -18.69 -6.53
C PHE A 34 -5.31 -17.57 -5.63
N ALA A 35 -5.26 -17.73 -4.31
CA ALA A 35 -5.69 -16.69 -3.37
C ALA A 35 -4.86 -15.40 -3.51
N ASN A 36 -3.54 -15.52 -3.70
CA ASN A 36 -2.67 -14.38 -3.96
C ASN A 36 -3.01 -13.70 -5.29
N ALA A 37 -3.29 -14.46 -6.35
CA ALA A 37 -3.69 -13.90 -7.64
C ALA A 37 -5.01 -13.13 -7.55
N ILE A 38 -6.00 -13.66 -6.83
CA ILE A 38 -7.28 -12.97 -6.59
C ILE A 38 -7.08 -11.68 -5.78
N GLU A 39 -6.25 -11.71 -4.73
CA GLU A 39 -5.95 -10.51 -3.95
C GLU A 39 -5.28 -9.43 -4.81
N GLN A 40 -4.32 -9.81 -5.66
CA GLN A 40 -3.66 -8.88 -6.58
C GLN A 40 -4.64 -8.30 -7.60
N ALA A 41 -5.51 -9.14 -8.17
CA ALA A 41 -6.55 -8.69 -9.11
C ALA A 41 -7.55 -7.74 -8.44
N ALA A 42 -7.99 -8.05 -7.22
CA ALA A 42 -8.89 -7.20 -6.45
C ALA A 42 -8.25 -5.84 -6.12
N LYS A 43 -6.96 -5.85 -5.73
CA LYS A 43 -6.20 -4.61 -5.51
C LYS A 43 -6.05 -3.79 -6.78
N ALA A 44 -5.83 -4.43 -7.93
CA ALA A 44 -5.73 -3.74 -9.21
C ALA A 44 -7.07 -3.15 -9.66
N GLN A 45 -8.18 -3.83 -9.40
CA GLN A 45 -9.52 -3.37 -9.79
C GLN A 45 -10.06 -2.24 -8.89
N ALA A 46 -9.59 -2.15 -7.64
CA ALA A 46 -9.96 -1.09 -6.71
C ALA A 46 -9.29 0.27 -7.02
N VAL A 47 -8.37 0.33 -7.99
CA VAL A 47 -7.68 1.55 -8.39
C VAL A 47 -8.38 2.13 -9.62
N PRO A 48 -9.00 3.32 -9.52
CA PRO A 48 -9.63 3.95 -10.67
C PRO A 48 -8.63 4.22 -11.80
N GLU A 49 -9.12 4.30 -13.03
CA GLU A 49 -8.29 4.67 -14.18
C GLU A 49 -7.59 6.02 -13.94
N GLY A 50 -6.28 6.09 -14.20
CA GLY A 50 -5.45 7.26 -13.93
C GLY A 50 -4.84 7.32 -12.52
N PHE A 51 -5.13 6.36 -11.65
CA PHE A 51 -4.54 6.25 -10.31
C PHE A 51 -3.53 5.09 -10.22
N VAL A 52 -2.64 5.13 -9.24
CA VAL A 52 -1.65 4.08 -8.96
C VAL A 52 -1.56 3.79 -7.45
N LEU A 53 -1.32 2.54 -7.08
CA LEU A 53 -1.02 2.19 -5.68
C LEU A 53 0.42 2.55 -5.34
N VAL A 54 0.61 3.30 -4.27
CA VAL A 54 1.92 3.66 -3.72
C VAL A 54 1.94 3.30 -2.24
N LYS A 55 3.06 2.78 -1.75
CA LYS A 55 3.22 2.52 -0.31
C LYS A 55 3.26 3.86 0.43
N THR A 56 2.52 3.95 1.53
CA THR A 56 2.50 5.15 2.40
C THR A 56 3.91 5.55 2.83
N PHE A 57 4.77 4.57 3.12
CA PHE A 57 6.17 4.80 3.48
C PHE A 57 6.97 5.51 2.38
N ASP A 58 6.70 5.22 1.11
CA ASP A 58 7.38 5.86 -0.02
C ASP A 58 6.89 7.32 -0.18
N ILE A 59 5.60 7.59 0.06
CA ILE A 59 5.05 8.95 0.13
C ILE A 59 5.65 9.74 1.30
N ALA A 60 5.75 9.13 2.48
CA ALA A 60 6.36 9.75 3.66
C ALA A 60 7.84 10.12 3.43
N LYS A 61 8.61 9.24 2.77
CA LYS A 61 9.98 9.55 2.35
C LYS A 61 10.02 10.75 1.39
N LEU A 62 9.09 10.81 0.44
CA LEU A 62 9.00 11.91 -0.50
C LEU A 62 8.68 13.24 0.21
N ALA A 63 7.73 13.24 1.15
CA ALA A 63 7.42 14.41 1.96
C ALA A 63 8.66 14.93 2.71
N ILE A 64 9.40 14.04 3.37
CA ILE A 64 10.65 14.40 4.06
C ILE A 64 11.68 14.97 3.08
N ALA A 65 11.83 14.36 1.90
CA ALA A 65 12.78 14.83 0.89
C ALA A 65 12.41 16.23 0.37
N VAL A 66 11.14 16.48 0.06
CA VAL A 66 10.62 17.78 -0.37
C VAL A 66 10.88 18.84 0.70
N SER A 67 10.53 18.58 1.96
CA SER A 67 10.77 19.53 3.05
C SER A 67 12.26 19.80 3.27
N ARG A 68 13.13 18.80 3.11
CA ARG A 68 14.59 19.02 3.17
C ARG A 68 15.08 19.88 2.03
N VAL A 69 14.62 19.64 0.80
CA VAL A 69 14.99 20.45 -0.36
C VAL A 69 14.54 21.89 -0.17
N ASP A 70 13.32 22.10 0.32
CA ASP A 70 12.82 23.43 0.61
C ASP A 70 13.70 24.13 1.67
N LEU A 71 13.99 23.48 2.79
CA LEU A 71 14.90 24.03 3.82
C LEU A 71 16.30 24.37 3.29
N MET A 72 16.88 23.52 2.43
CA MET A 72 18.21 23.75 1.85
C MET A 72 18.22 24.85 0.80
N THR A 73 17.10 25.11 0.14
CA THR A 73 16.96 26.10 -0.93
C THR A 73 16.21 27.35 -0.50
N TYR A 74 15.79 27.41 0.77
CA TYR A 74 15.04 28.52 1.32
C TYR A 74 15.88 29.79 1.30
N SER A 75 15.27 30.85 0.77
CA SER A 75 15.85 32.19 0.75
C SER A 75 14.72 33.19 0.95
N GLU A 76 14.94 34.21 1.77
CA GLU A 76 13.96 35.28 1.97
C GLU A 76 13.67 36.05 0.67
N ALA A 77 14.64 36.08 -0.25
CA ALA A 77 14.50 36.67 -1.58
C ALA A 77 13.67 35.82 -2.56
N ARG A 78 13.24 34.63 -2.15
CA ARG A 78 12.41 33.77 -3.00
C ARG A 78 11.04 34.43 -3.25
N PRO A 79 10.54 34.44 -4.50
CA PRO A 79 9.20 34.93 -4.80
C PRO A 79 8.13 34.19 -3.99
N ASP A 80 7.10 34.90 -3.55
CA ASP A 80 6.03 34.31 -2.75
C ASP A 80 5.23 33.25 -3.52
N SER A 81 5.15 33.37 -4.84
CA SER A 81 4.55 32.35 -5.71
C SER A 81 5.28 31.01 -5.61
N GLU A 82 6.61 31.01 -5.48
CA GLU A 82 7.37 29.78 -5.29
C GLU A 82 7.19 29.23 -3.88
N LYS A 83 7.23 30.08 -2.85
CA LYS A 83 6.97 29.66 -1.46
C LYS A 83 5.60 28.96 -1.35
N LEU A 84 4.58 29.55 -1.97
CA LEU A 84 3.23 29.00 -2.00
C LEU A 84 3.17 27.66 -2.74
N ALA A 85 3.90 27.52 -3.86
CA ALA A 85 3.98 26.27 -4.60
C ALA A 85 4.61 25.13 -3.77
N TRP A 86 5.69 25.41 -3.02
CA TRP A 86 6.31 24.42 -2.14
C TRP A 86 5.38 24.01 -0.99
N GLN A 87 4.69 24.99 -0.39
CA GLN A 87 3.70 24.72 0.64
C GLN A 87 2.54 23.86 0.13
N ASP A 88 2.02 24.13 -1.07
CA ASP A 88 0.96 23.35 -1.70
C ASP A 88 1.39 21.89 -1.95
N VAL A 89 2.62 21.67 -2.42
CA VAL A 89 3.17 20.32 -2.59
C VAL A 89 3.29 19.59 -1.25
N ALA A 90 3.82 20.25 -0.21
CA ALA A 90 3.94 19.65 1.11
C ALA A 90 2.58 19.24 1.69
N ASN A 91 1.60 20.15 1.66
CA ASN A 91 0.23 19.89 2.15
C ASN A 91 -0.45 18.74 1.39
N LYS A 92 -0.24 18.64 0.07
CA LYS A 92 -0.78 17.53 -0.73
C LYS A 92 -0.16 16.19 -0.33
N LEU A 93 1.14 16.16 -0.08
CA LEU A 93 1.83 14.93 0.36
C LEU A 93 1.37 14.49 1.76
N GLU A 94 1.14 15.42 2.68
CA GLU A 94 0.57 15.14 4.01
C GLU A 94 -0.85 14.59 3.90
N ALA A 95 -1.72 15.23 3.12
CA ALA A 95 -3.08 14.76 2.90
C ALA A 95 -3.13 13.34 2.29
N MET A 96 -2.17 12.99 1.42
CA MET A 96 -2.05 11.64 0.86
C MET A 96 -1.64 10.59 1.90
N ILE A 97 -0.89 10.97 2.94
CA ILE A 97 -0.52 10.09 4.04
C ILE A 97 -1.74 9.88 4.96
N GLU A 98 -2.42 10.97 5.34
CA GLU A 98 -3.61 10.92 6.19
C GLU A 98 -4.77 10.13 5.55
N ALA A 99 -5.02 10.32 4.25
CA ALA A 99 -6.06 9.58 3.54
C ALA A 99 -5.82 8.06 3.44
N GLN A 100 -4.61 7.59 3.74
CA GLN A 100 -4.26 6.18 3.78
C GLN A 100 -4.21 5.59 5.19
N GLU A 101 -4.30 6.40 6.25
CA GLU A 101 -4.55 5.88 7.59
C GLU A 101 -6.01 5.39 7.61
N PRO A 102 -6.27 4.11 7.93
CA PRO A 102 -7.65 3.71 8.19
C PRO A 102 -8.19 4.59 9.32
N ALA A 103 -9.42 5.08 9.17
CA ALA A 103 -10.21 5.59 10.30
C ALA A 103 -10.34 4.43 11.30
N ASN A 104 -9.38 4.32 12.21
CA ASN A 104 -9.46 3.44 13.36
C ASN A 104 -10.42 4.10 14.36
N ASP A 105 -11.72 3.92 14.12
CA ASP A 105 -12.77 3.95 15.14
C ASP A 105 -13.15 2.52 15.52
#